data_AF-A0A718Y422-F1
#
_entry.id   AF-A0A718Y422-F1
#
_cell.length_a   1.000
_cell.length_b   1.000
_cell.length_c   1.000
_cell.angle_alpha   90.00
_cell.angle_beta   90.00
_cell.angle_gamma   90.00
#
_symmetry.space_group_name_H-M   'P 1'
#
loop_
_entity.id
_entity.type
_entity.pdbx_description
1 polymer ?
#
loop_
_entity_poly.entity_id
_entity_poly.type
_entity_poly.pdbx_seq_one_letter_code
_entity_poly.pdbx_strand_id
1 'polypeptide(L)' 'KKTGEKLFFTRDIAREMNISVGETRKYLDELHLYGVIGCEPGKNGVPVLWFLY' A
#
# COMPACT_ATOMS: atom_id res chain seq x y z
N LYS A 1 -3.81 5.16 20.56
CA LYS A 1 -3.16 6.09 19.59
C LYS A 1 -2.25 5.26 18.72
N LYS A 2 -2.61 4.99 17.45
CA LYS A 2 -1.72 4.31 16.49
C LYS A 2 -0.65 5.30 16.02
N THR A 3 0.45 5.38 16.75
CA THR A 3 1.68 6.05 16.30
C THR A 3 2.40 5.10 15.34
N GLY A 4 2.21 5.27 14.02
CA GLY A 4 2.98 4.48 13.05
C GLY A 4 2.52 4.43 11.59
N GLU A 5 1.32 4.88 11.23
CA GLU A 5 0.79 4.62 9.89
C GLU A 5 1.31 5.65 8.87
N LYS A 6 2.46 5.37 8.26
CA LYS A 6 2.76 5.98 6.94
C LYS A 6 1.73 5.41 5.97
N LEU A 7 0.76 6.24 5.61
CA LEU A 7 -0.25 5.95 4.60
C LEU A 7 0.39 6.16 3.23
N PHE A 8 0.33 5.14 2.39
CA PHE A 8 0.82 5.23 1.02
C PHE A 8 -0.32 4.95 0.04
N PHE A 9 -0.42 5.78 -1.00
CA PHE A 9 -1.23 5.46 -2.16
C PHE A 9 -0.39 4.66 -3.15
N THR A 10 -0.96 3.62 -3.75
CA THR A 10 -0.29 2.81 -4.78
C THR A 10 0.32 3.67 -5.88
N ARG A 11 -0.32 4.78 -6.25
CA ARG A 11 0.17 5.70 -7.29
C ARG A 11 1.45 6.44 -6.87
N ASP A 12 1.56 6.82 -5.61
CA ASP A 12 2.75 7.51 -5.10
C ASP A 12 3.95 6.56 -5.07
N ILE A 13 3.72 5.32 -4.64
CA ILE A 13 4.74 4.26 -4.68
C ILE A 13 5.17 3.99 -6.12
N ALA A 14 4.21 3.83 -7.03
CA ALA A 14 4.49 3.60 -8.45
C ALA A 14 5.37 4.70 -9.06
N ARG A 15 5.05 5.96 -8.73
CA ARG A 15 5.81 7.13 -9.18
C ARG A 15 7.22 7.17 -8.61
N GLU A 16 7.36 6.95 -7.31
CA GLU A 16 8.67 6.99 -6.64
C GLU A 16 9.60 5.87 -7.12
N MET A 17 9.02 4.68 -7.31
CA MET A 17 9.75 3.50 -7.78
C MET A 17 9.93 3.45 -9.30
N ASN A 18 9.36 4.40 -10.04
CA ASN A 18 9.35 4.46 -11.50
C ASN A 18 8.88 3.14 -12.17
N ILE A 19 7.82 2.54 -11.62
CA ILE A 19 7.19 1.33 -12.16
C ILE A 19 5.70 1.59 -12.44
N SER A 20 5.06 0.68 -13.17
CA SER A 20 3.63 0.81 -13.44
C SER A 20 2.79 0.63 -12.17
N VAL A 21 1.62 1.27 -12.13
CA VAL A 21 0.66 1.09 -11.03
C VAL A 21 0.21 -0.37 -10.91
N GLY A 22 0.06 -1.07 -12.04
CA GLY A 22 -0.32 -2.48 -12.07
C GLY A 22 0.77 -3.39 -11.47
N GLU A 23 2.03 -3.11 -11.76
CA GLU A 23 3.16 -3.83 -11.18
C GLU A 23 3.33 -3.53 -9.69
N THR A 24 3.17 -2.27 -9.30
CA THR A 24 3.14 -1.87 -7.89
C THR A 24 2.06 -2.62 -7.12
N ARG A 25 0.85 -2.77 -7.71
CA ARG A 25 -0.25 -3.50 -7.08
C ARG A 25 0.12 -4.96 -6.81
N LYS A 26 0.77 -5.64 -7.76
CA LYS A 26 1.22 -7.04 -7.58
C LYS A 26 2.14 -7.18 -6.37
N TYR A 27 3.14 -6.30 -6.25
CA TYR A 27 4.06 -6.32 -5.10
C TYR A 27 3.35 -6.01 -3.77
N LEU A 28 2.41 -5.09 -3.77
CA LEU A 28 1.65 -4.76 -2.56
C LEU A 28 0.73 -5.91 -2.14
N ASP A 29 0.13 -6.62 -3.09
CA ASP A 29 -0.67 -7.82 -2.81
C ASP A 29 0.21 -8.93 -2.20
N GLU A 30 1.43 -9.13 -2.70
CA GLU A 30 2.41 -10.07 -2.11
C GLU A 30 2.80 -9.68 -0.67
N LEU A 31 3.11 -8.39 -0.44
CA LEU A 31 3.45 -7.90 0.90
C LEU A 31 2.28 -8.02 1.88
N HIS A 32 1.05 -7.85 1.40
CA HIS A 32 -0.16 -8.04 2.20
C HIS A 32 -0.36 -9.52 2.55
N LEU A 33 -0.18 -10.41 1.59
CA LEU A 33 -0.21 -11.86 1.80
C LEU A 33 0.83 -12.34 2.82
N TYR A 34 2.03 -11.74 2.81
CA TYR A 34 3.07 -12.03 3.78
C TYR A 34 2.86 -11.37 5.16
N GLY A 35 1.78 -10.61 5.35
CA GLY A 35 1.49 -9.96 6.63
C GLY A 35 2.46 -8.82 6.96
N VAL A 36 3.15 -8.25 5.96
CA VAL A 36 4.07 -7.11 6.13
C VAL A 36 3.30 -5.79 6.12
N ILE A 37 2.22 -5.71 5.34
CA ILE A 37 1.37 -4.53 5.24
C ILE A 37 -0.11 -4.86 5.49
N GLY A 38 -0.81 -3.91 6.08
CA GLY A 38 -2.26 -3.88 6.14
C GLY A 38 -2.84 -3.14 4.94
N CYS A 39 -4.05 -3.52 4.56
CA CYS A 39 -4.81 -2.88 3.49
C CYS A 39 -6.26 -2.72 3.95
N GLU A 40 -6.82 -1.53 3.81
CA GLU A 40 -8.26 -1.30 3.97
C GLU A 40 -8.84 -0.52 2.78
N PRO A 41 -10.12 -0.74 2.45
CA PRO A 41 -10.81 0.10 1.48
C PRO A 41 -10.87 1.54 2.00
N GLY A 42 -10.22 2.46 1.30
CA GLY A 42 -10.32 3.89 1.56
C GLY A 42 -11.47 4.56 0.80
N LYS A 43 -11.53 5.89 0.91
CA LYS A 43 -12.55 6.70 0.25
C LYS A 43 -12.47 6.54 -1.27
N ASN A 44 -13.63 6.41 -1.92
CA ASN A 44 -13.75 6.23 -3.38
C ASN A 44 -13.08 4.94 -3.92
N GLY A 45 -12.94 3.90 -3.09
CA GLY A 45 -12.38 2.62 -3.51
C GLY A 45 -10.85 2.62 -3.68
N VAL A 46 -10.18 3.70 -3.29
CA VAL A 46 -8.72 3.76 -3.27
C VAL A 46 -8.23 3.04 -2.01
N PRO A 47 -7.46 1.94 -2.12
CA PRO A 47 -6.96 1.23 -0.95
C PRO A 47 -5.96 2.09 -0.19
N VAL A 48 -6.05 2.01 1.13
CA VAL A 48 -5.12 2.63 2.06
C VAL A 48 -4.23 1.54 2.62
N LEU A 49 -2.92 1.81 2.65
CA LEU A 49 -1.89 0.83 2.98
C LEU A 49 -1.01 1.35 4.11
N TRP A 50 -0.61 0.47 5.01
CA TRP A 50 0.32 0.78 6.12
C TRP A 50 1.18 -0.45 6.47
N PHE A 51 2.36 -0.23 7.05
CA PHE A 51 3.20 -1.31 7.55
C PHE A 51 2.67 -1.88 8.87
N LEU A 52 2.67 -3.20 8.99
CA LEU A 52 2.40 -3.91 10.24
C LEU A 52 3.71 -4.04 11.02
N TYR A 53 3.72 -3.60 12.27
CA TYR A 53 4.84 -3.71 13.22
C TYR A 53 4.52 -4.71 14.31
#